data_AF-A0A6N6Q880-F1
#
_entry.id   AF-A0A6N6Q880-F1
#
_cell.length_a   1.000
_cell.length_b   1.000
_cell.length_c   1.000
_cell.angle_alpha   90.00
_cell.angle_beta   90.00
_cell.angle_gamma   90.00
#
_symmetry.space_group_name_H-M   'P 1'
#
loop_
_entity.id
_entity.type
_entity.pdbx_description
1 polymer ?
#
loop_
_entity_poly.entity_id
_entity_poly.type
_entity_poly.pdbx_seq_one_letter_code
_entity_poly.pdbx_strand_id
1 'polypeptide(L)'
;MLGRTSQPKSGFTLTEILVVVGIIALIAAMMAPSITKTIHNARRVRCASNLRQVGIVFAAFAHEHQDHYPQNVPAAEGGALDDNVRVPLAEGILALNHGVFRATANDFRTPQSLVCPATRLWVPSARTIALTNLSYCVNLYPKFGDAGTVLAADASLATYWRLFSDFPRNATNVEIRFAQDRHMGRGNAVYGDGHVESSTKLRLQRPAQAFRRQR
;
A
#
# COMPACT_ATOMS: atom_id res chain seq x y z
N MET A 1 72.66 9.67 -25.29
CA MET A 1 72.15 10.72 -24.37
C MET A 1 70.84 11.23 -24.94
N LEU A 2 69.69 10.90 -24.32
CA LEU A 2 68.38 11.45 -24.71
C LEU A 2 67.92 12.39 -23.60
N GLY A 3 67.82 13.69 -23.91
CA GLY A 3 67.37 14.72 -22.98
C GLY A 3 65.87 14.61 -22.73
N ARG A 4 65.48 14.40 -21.46
CA ARG A 4 64.09 14.51 -21.01
C ARG A 4 63.73 15.99 -20.91
N THR A 5 62.85 16.46 -21.80
CA THR A 5 62.21 17.78 -21.65
C THR A 5 61.17 17.70 -20.54
N SER A 6 61.41 18.36 -19.40
CA SER A 6 60.43 18.52 -18.33
C SER A 6 59.36 19.51 -18.76
N GLN A 7 58.21 19.01 -19.19
CA GLN A 7 57.02 19.82 -19.43
C GLN A 7 56.57 20.45 -18.09
N PRO A 8 56.37 21.78 -18.01
CA PRO A 8 55.85 22.42 -16.82
C PRO A 8 54.44 21.89 -16.54
N LYS A 9 54.23 21.33 -15.35
CA LYS A 9 52.89 20.91 -14.92
C LYS A 9 52.10 22.17 -14.56
N SER A 10 51.12 22.53 -15.38
CA SER A 10 50.12 23.54 -15.02
C SER A 10 49.28 23.00 -13.86
N GLY A 11 49.41 23.61 -12.68
CA GLY A 11 48.54 23.35 -11.54
C GLY A 11 47.27 24.18 -11.64
N PHE A 12 46.14 23.62 -11.19
CA PHE A 12 44.88 24.35 -11.10
C PHE A 12 45.01 25.53 -10.13
N THR A 13 44.49 26.68 -10.53
CA THR A 13 44.37 27.84 -9.65
C THR A 13 43.22 27.66 -8.66
N LEU A 14 43.31 28.29 -7.49
CA LEU A 14 42.24 28.29 -6.49
C LEU A 14 40.91 28.79 -7.07
N THR A 15 40.98 29.79 -7.96
CA THR A 15 39.83 30.40 -8.63
C THR A 15 39.15 29.44 -9.61
N GLU A 16 39.90 28.63 -10.35
CA GLU A 16 39.32 27.64 -11.26
C GLU A 16 38.52 26.58 -10.49
N ILE A 17 39.06 26.08 -9.39
CA ILE A 17 38.35 25.12 -8.53
C ILE A 17 37.10 25.76 -7.92
N LEU A 18 37.20 27.01 -7.45
CA LEU A 18 36.09 27.71 -6.82
C LEU A 18 34.91 27.94 -7.77
N VAL A 19 35.18 28.34 -9.02
CA VAL A 19 34.14 28.50 -10.04
C VAL A 19 33.48 27.16 -10.38
N VAL A 20 34.26 26.09 -10.53
CA VAL A 20 33.71 24.75 -10.85
C VAL A 20 32.80 24.24 -9.74
N VAL A 21 33.25 24.31 -8.49
CA VAL A 21 32.41 23.87 -7.35
C VAL A 21 31.18 24.77 -7.22
N GLY A 22 31.29 26.08 -7.52
CA GLY A 22 30.17 27.01 -7.57
C GLY A 22 29.11 26.63 -8.62
N ILE A 23 29.53 26.28 -9.85
CA ILE A 23 28.63 25.82 -10.90
C ILE A 23 27.96 24.49 -10.53
N ILE A 24 28.72 23.54 -9.97
CA ILE A 24 28.18 22.25 -9.50
C ILE A 24 27.14 22.47 -8.40
N ALA A 25 27.42 23.35 -7.43
CA ALA A 25 26.49 23.66 -6.34
C ALA A 25 25.19 24.29 -6.84
N LEU A 26 25.27 25.20 -7.82
CA LEU A 26 24.10 25.82 -8.45
C LEU A 26 23.22 24.77 -9.15
N ILE A 27 23.82 23.90 -9.95
CA ILE A 27 23.09 22.83 -10.66
C ILE A 27 22.46 21.86 -9.65
N ALA A 28 23.22 21.43 -8.65
CA ALA A 28 22.73 20.51 -7.62
C ALA A 28 21.54 21.09 -6.83
N ALA A 29 21.57 22.39 -6.52
CA ALA A 29 20.47 23.07 -5.83
C ALA A 29 19.15 23.03 -6.61
N MET A 30 19.19 23.15 -7.94
CA MET A 30 18.00 23.05 -8.80
C MET A 30 17.50 21.60 -8.96
N MET A 31 18.40 20.61 -8.87
CA MET A 31 18.05 19.19 -9.04
C MET A 31 17.46 18.55 -7.78
N ALA A 32 17.84 19.01 -6.59
CA ALA A 32 17.40 18.47 -5.31
C ALA A 32 15.86 18.27 -5.18
N PRO A 33 14.99 19.25 -5.49
CA PRO A 33 13.54 19.07 -5.36
C PRO A 33 12.93 18.08 -6.37
N SER A 34 13.58 17.86 -7.53
CA SER A 34 13.11 16.91 -8.54
C SER A 34 13.30 15.45 -8.12
N ILE A 35 14.42 15.17 -7.45
CA ILE A 35 14.78 13.83 -7.00
C ILE A 35 13.80 13.32 -5.93
N THR A 36 13.40 14.16 -4.98
CA THR A 36 12.46 13.77 -3.91
C THR A 36 11.11 13.34 -4.49
N LYS A 37 10.54 14.11 -5.43
CA LYS A 37 9.30 13.78 -6.13
C LYS A 37 9.40 12.44 -6.87
N THR A 38 10.53 12.18 -7.52
CA THR A 38 10.79 10.94 -8.25
C THR A 38 10.82 9.72 -7.31
N ILE A 39 11.50 9.84 -6.16
CA ILE A 39 11.53 8.78 -5.14
C ILE A 39 10.13 8.49 -4.61
N HIS A 40 9.31 9.51 -4.36
CA HIS A 40 7.93 9.32 -3.92
C HIS A 40 7.07 8.59 -4.96
N ASN A 41 7.23 8.92 -6.25
CA ASN A 41 6.57 8.21 -7.33
C ASN A 41 7.04 6.76 -7.43
N ALA A 42 8.34 6.50 -7.37
CA ALA A 42 8.90 5.15 -7.39
C ALA A 42 8.38 4.29 -6.23
N ARG A 43 8.31 4.86 -5.01
CA ARG A 43 7.70 4.21 -3.85
C ARG A 43 6.22 3.87 -4.10
N ARG A 44 5.45 4.76 -4.72
CA ARG A 44 4.03 4.52 -5.05
C ARG A 44 3.86 3.41 -6.08
N VAL A 45 4.70 3.37 -7.12
CA VAL A 45 4.70 2.30 -8.13
C VAL A 45 5.00 0.94 -7.48
N ARG A 46 5.98 0.90 -6.57
CA ARG A 46 6.29 -0.32 -5.81
C ARG A 46 5.14 -0.71 -4.88
N CYS A 47 4.45 0.25 -4.27
CA CYS A 47 3.24 0.01 -3.47
C CYS A 47 2.10 -0.60 -4.31
N ALA A 48 1.89 -0.10 -5.53
CA ALA A 48 0.93 -0.68 -6.46
C ALA A 48 1.27 -2.12 -6.87
N SER A 49 2.57 -2.41 -7.09
CA SER A 49 3.04 -3.78 -7.35
C SER A 49 2.80 -4.72 -6.16
N ASN A 50 3.05 -4.23 -4.95
CA ASN A 50 2.76 -4.95 -3.71
C ASN A 50 1.26 -5.26 -3.56
N LEU A 51 0.37 -4.29 -3.81
CA LEU A 51 -1.08 -4.52 -3.83
C LEU A 51 -1.53 -5.49 -4.92
N ARG A 52 -0.88 -5.48 -6.08
CA ARG A 52 -1.13 -6.47 -7.13
C ARG A 52 -0.79 -7.89 -6.64
N GLN A 53 0.29 -8.06 -5.87
CA GLN A 53 0.61 -9.35 -5.25
C GLN A 53 -0.46 -9.77 -4.24
N VAL A 54 -0.97 -8.85 -3.42
CA VAL A 54 -2.12 -9.11 -2.55
C VAL A 54 -3.32 -9.59 -3.34
N GLY A 55 -3.67 -8.91 -4.43
CA GLY A 55 -4.78 -9.32 -5.30
C GLY A 55 -4.60 -10.72 -5.89
N ILE A 56 -3.38 -11.05 -6.35
CA ILE A 56 -3.07 -12.39 -6.89
C ILE A 56 -3.21 -13.46 -5.82
N VAL A 57 -2.64 -13.26 -4.63
CA VAL A 57 -2.72 -14.21 -3.51
C VAL A 57 -4.16 -14.43 -3.09
N PHE A 58 -4.93 -13.35 -2.96
CA PHE A 58 -6.33 -13.42 -2.56
C PHE A 58 -7.20 -14.07 -3.64
N ALA A 59 -6.90 -13.82 -4.92
CA ALA A 59 -7.60 -14.48 -6.02
C ALA A 59 -7.29 -15.98 -6.08
N ALA A 60 -6.04 -16.38 -5.82
CA ALA A 60 -5.67 -17.79 -5.71
C ALA A 60 -6.45 -18.48 -4.58
N PHE A 61 -6.50 -17.85 -3.40
CA PHE A 61 -7.31 -18.35 -2.27
C PHE A 61 -8.79 -18.48 -2.67
N ALA A 62 -9.37 -17.44 -3.28
CA ALA A 62 -10.78 -17.45 -3.67
C ALA A 62 -11.10 -18.58 -4.67
N HIS A 63 -10.18 -18.89 -5.58
CA HIS A 63 -10.34 -20.00 -6.52
C HIS A 63 -10.45 -21.37 -5.82
N GLU A 64 -9.79 -21.53 -4.68
CA GLU A 64 -9.85 -22.75 -3.86
C GLU A 64 -11.07 -22.78 -2.93
N HIS A 65 -11.72 -21.63 -2.68
CA HIS A 65 -12.78 -21.45 -1.69
C HIS A 65 -14.09 -20.91 -2.29
N GLN A 66 -14.52 -21.45 -3.44
CA GLN A 66 -15.81 -21.12 -4.06
C GLN A 66 -16.01 -19.60 -4.27
N ASP A 67 -14.98 -18.92 -4.79
CA ASP A 67 -14.97 -17.47 -5.04
C ASP A 67 -15.07 -16.60 -3.76
N HIS A 68 -14.86 -17.18 -2.58
CA HIS A 68 -14.80 -16.44 -1.33
C HIS A 68 -13.36 -16.05 -0.96
N TYR A 69 -13.14 -14.75 -0.77
CA TYR A 69 -11.89 -14.24 -0.21
C TYR A 69 -11.71 -14.61 1.28
N PRO A 70 -10.48 -14.57 1.82
CA PRO A 70 -10.21 -15.11 3.16
C PRO A 70 -11.06 -14.49 4.28
N GLN A 71 -11.44 -13.20 4.18
CA GLN A 71 -12.32 -12.55 5.15
C GLN A 71 -13.74 -13.11 5.20
N ASN A 72 -14.16 -13.89 4.21
CA ASN A 72 -15.49 -14.48 4.10
C ASN A 72 -15.51 -15.99 4.38
N VAL A 73 -14.36 -16.57 4.72
CA VAL A 73 -14.19 -18.00 5.01
C VAL A 73 -13.86 -18.18 6.49
N PRO A 74 -14.51 -19.10 7.22
CA PRO A 74 -14.20 -19.40 8.63
C PRO A 74 -12.73 -19.75 8.85
N ALA A 75 -12.21 -19.44 10.03
CA ALA A 75 -10.82 -19.78 10.38
C ALA A 75 -10.59 -21.30 10.39
N ALA A 76 -11.62 -22.09 10.73
CA ALA A 76 -11.61 -23.55 10.68
C ALA A 76 -11.39 -24.10 9.26
N GLU A 77 -11.72 -23.31 8.23
CA GLU A 77 -11.56 -23.65 6.82
C GLU A 77 -10.35 -22.94 6.19
N GLY A 78 -9.45 -22.35 7.01
CA GLY A 78 -8.24 -21.67 6.55
C GLY A 78 -8.43 -20.20 6.17
N GLY A 79 -9.64 -19.65 6.36
CA GLY A 79 -9.91 -18.22 6.20
C GLY A 79 -9.61 -17.39 7.43
N ALA A 80 -10.26 -16.22 7.52
CA ALA A 80 -10.08 -15.23 8.57
C ALA A 80 -11.39 -14.56 9.00
N LEU A 81 -12.56 -15.11 8.65
CA LEU A 81 -13.86 -14.56 9.00
C LEU A 81 -13.99 -14.30 10.51
N ASP A 82 -13.55 -15.28 11.31
CA ASP A 82 -13.66 -15.28 12.77
C ASP A 82 -12.52 -14.51 13.46
N ASP A 83 -11.40 -14.30 12.75
CA ASP A 83 -10.21 -13.58 13.23
C ASP A 83 -10.33 -12.06 13.07
N ASN A 84 -11.38 -11.59 12.38
CA ASN A 84 -11.64 -10.18 12.22
C ASN A 84 -12.13 -9.60 13.56
N VAL A 85 -11.25 -8.90 14.29
CA VAL A 85 -11.66 -8.18 15.50
C VAL A 85 -12.68 -7.12 15.11
N ARG A 86 -13.95 -7.39 15.42
CA ARG A 86 -15.10 -6.49 15.20
C ARG A 86 -15.36 -5.72 16.48
N VAL A 87 -15.04 -4.43 16.48
CA VAL A 87 -15.31 -3.53 17.60
C VAL A 87 -16.61 -2.76 17.32
N PRO A 88 -17.69 -2.98 18.08
CA PRO A 88 -18.90 -2.17 17.96
C PRO A 88 -18.59 -0.72 18.33
N LEU A 89 -19.02 0.21 17.48
CA LEU A 89 -18.97 1.66 17.69
C LEU A 89 -20.39 2.23 17.67
N ALA A 90 -20.57 3.44 18.20
CA ALA A 90 -21.89 4.09 18.30
C ALA A 90 -22.68 4.12 16.96
N GLU A 91 -22.00 4.21 15.81
CA GLU A 91 -22.66 4.20 14.49
C GLU A 91 -22.13 3.14 13.50
N GLY A 92 -21.48 2.07 13.99
CA GLY A 92 -21.00 0.99 13.10
C GLY A 92 -20.13 -0.08 13.80
N ILE A 93 -19.35 -0.83 13.03
CA ILE A 93 -18.40 -1.83 13.52
C ILE A 93 -17.04 -1.51 12.90
N LEU A 94 -15.96 -1.44 13.70
CA LEU A 94 -14.57 -1.38 13.25
C LEU A 94 -14.01 -2.81 13.12
N ALA A 95 -13.68 -3.28 11.90
CA ALA A 95 -13.19 -4.64 11.67
C ALA A 95 -11.70 -4.71 11.33
N LEU A 96 -10.86 -5.09 12.29
CA LEU A 96 -9.39 -5.05 12.19
C LEU A 96 -8.81 -6.26 11.44
N ASN A 97 -8.96 -6.27 10.11
CA ASN A 97 -8.75 -7.43 9.24
C ASN A 97 -7.27 -7.82 8.94
N HIS A 98 -6.36 -7.65 9.90
CA HIS A 98 -4.97 -8.10 9.74
C HIS A 98 -4.85 -9.64 9.72
N GLY A 99 -5.82 -10.35 10.31
CA GLY A 99 -5.93 -11.82 10.25
C GLY A 99 -6.05 -12.36 8.82
N VAL A 100 -6.68 -11.61 7.91
CA VAL A 100 -6.82 -11.96 6.49
C VAL A 100 -5.45 -12.15 5.82
N PHE A 101 -4.49 -11.28 6.14
CA PHE A 101 -3.12 -11.41 5.63
C PHE A 101 -2.32 -12.53 6.30
N ARG A 102 -2.69 -12.91 7.53
CA ARG A 102 -2.08 -14.05 8.24
C ARG A 102 -2.58 -15.38 7.68
N ALA A 103 -3.85 -15.47 7.29
CA ALA A 103 -4.44 -16.65 6.67
C ALA A 103 -3.70 -17.03 5.38
N THR A 104 -3.39 -16.05 4.53
CA THR A 104 -2.65 -16.26 3.27
C THR A 104 -1.16 -15.95 3.40
N ALA A 105 -0.59 -16.00 4.62
CA ALA A 105 0.79 -15.58 4.89
C ALA A 105 1.83 -16.40 4.11
N ASN A 106 1.55 -17.67 3.83
CA ASN A 106 2.49 -18.58 3.18
C ASN A 106 2.57 -18.36 1.66
N ASP A 107 1.58 -17.68 1.07
CA ASP A 107 1.47 -17.46 -0.37
C ASP A 107 2.20 -16.18 -0.82
N PHE A 108 2.60 -15.34 0.15
CA PHE A 108 3.43 -14.18 -0.11
C PHE A 108 4.90 -14.58 -0.27
N ARG A 109 5.51 -14.17 -1.39
CA ARG A 109 6.94 -14.39 -1.64
C ARG A 109 7.82 -13.82 -0.54
N THR A 110 7.45 -12.65 -0.01
CA THR A 110 8.18 -11.99 1.08
C THR A 110 7.20 -11.21 1.96
N PRO A 111 7.44 -11.13 3.28
CA PRO A 111 6.60 -10.34 4.18
C PRO A 111 6.66 -8.84 3.89
N GLN A 112 7.75 -8.36 3.27
CA GLN A 112 7.90 -6.96 2.89
C GLN A 112 6.94 -6.53 1.76
N SER A 113 6.33 -7.47 1.04
CA SER A 113 5.25 -7.16 0.11
C SER A 113 4.01 -6.58 0.80
N LEU A 114 3.85 -6.80 2.11
CA LEU A 114 2.73 -6.32 2.92
C LEU A 114 3.00 -4.95 3.58
N VAL A 115 4.15 -4.37 3.27
CA VAL A 115 4.57 -3.06 3.73
C VAL A 115 4.71 -2.10 2.56
N CYS A 116 4.19 -0.89 2.75
CA CYS A 116 4.36 0.21 1.82
C CYS A 116 5.78 0.76 1.97
N PRO A 117 6.57 0.89 0.88
CA PRO A 117 7.95 1.36 0.93
C PRO A 117 8.09 2.85 1.29
N ALA A 118 6.98 3.59 1.38
CA ALA A 118 6.97 4.95 1.91
C ALA A 118 6.89 5.00 3.44
N THR A 119 6.59 3.89 4.10
CA THR A 119 6.54 3.79 5.56
C THR A 119 7.87 3.29 6.13
N ARG A 120 8.11 3.52 7.41
CA ARG A 120 9.24 2.93 8.16
C ARG A 120 8.83 1.64 8.89
N LEU A 121 7.71 1.02 8.48
CA LEU A 121 7.24 -0.21 9.09
C LEU A 121 8.16 -1.36 8.71
N TRP A 122 8.29 -2.32 9.62
CA TRP A 122 9.07 -3.52 9.42
C TRP A 122 8.25 -4.73 9.88
N VAL A 123 8.29 -5.78 9.07
CA VAL A 123 7.57 -7.04 9.31
C VAL A 123 8.60 -8.17 9.24
N PRO A 124 8.88 -8.87 10.36
CA PRO A 124 9.81 -9.99 10.37
C PRO A 124 9.27 -11.21 9.63
N SER A 125 7.96 -11.45 9.68
CA SER A 125 7.29 -12.58 9.04
C SER A 125 5.83 -12.24 8.73
N ALA A 126 5.28 -12.84 7.68
CA ALA A 126 3.87 -12.66 7.32
C ALA A 126 2.93 -13.25 8.40
N ARG A 127 3.42 -14.17 9.23
CA ARG A 127 2.66 -14.75 10.35
C ARG A 127 2.55 -13.82 11.57
N THR A 128 3.45 -12.84 11.70
CA THR A 128 3.52 -11.89 12.81
C THR A 128 2.95 -10.51 12.44
N ILE A 129 2.16 -10.46 11.38
CA ILE A 129 1.47 -9.23 10.97
C ILE A 129 0.45 -8.85 12.03
N ALA A 130 0.45 -7.58 12.35
CA ALA A 130 -0.47 -6.88 13.21
C ALA A 130 -0.81 -5.52 12.59
N LEU A 131 -1.80 -4.85 13.15
CA LEU A 131 -2.23 -3.53 12.67
C LEU A 131 -1.12 -2.48 12.78
N THR A 132 -0.14 -2.70 13.66
CA THR A 132 1.01 -1.82 13.89
C THR A 132 2.11 -1.96 12.84
N ASN A 133 2.14 -3.06 12.08
CA ASN A 133 3.19 -3.33 11.09
C ASN A 133 2.66 -3.64 9.68
N LEU A 134 1.36 -3.42 9.43
CA LEU A 134 0.71 -3.62 8.13
C LEU A 134 0.43 -2.30 7.42
N SER A 135 0.67 -2.25 6.10
CA SER A 135 0.44 -1.03 5.30
C SER A 135 -0.82 -1.04 4.44
N TYR A 136 -1.53 -2.16 4.38
CA TYR A 136 -2.72 -2.32 3.54
C TYR A 136 -3.94 -2.66 4.38
N CYS A 137 -5.10 -2.43 3.80
CA CYS A 137 -6.39 -2.74 4.39
C CYS A 137 -7.27 -3.44 3.37
N VAL A 138 -8.22 -4.25 3.83
CA VAL A 138 -9.08 -5.08 2.99
C VAL A 138 -10.54 -4.70 3.20
N ASN A 139 -11.30 -4.71 2.12
CA ASN A 139 -12.75 -4.55 2.16
C ASN A 139 -13.38 -5.77 2.83
N LEU A 140 -14.43 -5.57 3.63
CA LEU A 140 -15.18 -6.65 4.26
C LEU A 140 -16.09 -7.40 3.30
N TYR A 141 -16.58 -6.71 2.27
CA TYR A 141 -17.57 -7.28 1.34
C TYR A 141 -17.10 -7.17 -0.10
N PRO A 142 -15.89 -7.67 -0.45
CA PRO A 142 -15.46 -7.72 -1.82
C PRO A 142 -16.31 -8.72 -2.62
N LYS A 143 -16.43 -8.47 -3.92
CA LYS A 143 -16.98 -9.43 -4.88
C LYS A 143 -15.85 -9.93 -5.76
N PHE A 144 -15.66 -11.24 -5.81
CA PHE A 144 -14.65 -11.85 -6.66
C PHE A 144 -14.97 -11.57 -8.14
N GLY A 145 -13.95 -11.21 -8.91
CA GLY A 145 -14.07 -10.91 -10.35
C GLY A 145 -14.72 -9.56 -10.68
N ASP A 146 -15.17 -8.78 -9.69
CA ASP A 146 -15.85 -7.50 -9.94
C ASP A 146 -14.86 -6.33 -9.98
N ALA A 147 -14.76 -5.67 -11.14
CA ALA A 147 -13.97 -4.46 -11.33
C ALA A 147 -14.52 -3.24 -10.56
N GLY A 148 -15.80 -3.26 -10.16
CA GLY A 148 -16.42 -2.17 -9.41
C GLY A 148 -16.17 -2.21 -7.91
N THR A 149 -15.72 -3.35 -7.37
CA THR A 149 -15.59 -3.56 -5.93
C THR A 149 -14.12 -3.59 -5.52
N VAL A 150 -13.75 -2.70 -4.61
CA VAL A 150 -12.40 -2.68 -4.03
C VAL A 150 -12.20 -3.93 -3.19
N LEU A 151 -11.07 -4.62 -3.39
CA LEU A 151 -10.63 -5.74 -2.58
C LEU A 151 -9.73 -5.28 -1.44
N ALA A 152 -8.68 -4.52 -1.75
CA ALA A 152 -7.73 -3.99 -0.78
C ALA A 152 -7.16 -2.64 -1.21
N ALA A 153 -6.65 -1.84 -0.28
CA ALA A 153 -6.08 -0.54 -0.57
C ALA A 153 -4.95 -0.15 0.41
N ASP A 154 -4.21 0.89 0.05
CA ASP A 154 -3.25 1.52 0.95
C ASP A 154 -3.96 1.97 2.25
N ALA A 155 -3.50 1.47 3.39
CA ALA A 155 -3.97 1.92 4.68
C ALA A 155 -3.43 3.33 4.95
N SER A 156 -4.27 4.21 5.43
CA SER A 156 -4.00 5.56 5.89
C SER A 156 -4.96 5.78 7.05
N LEU A 157 -4.75 6.73 7.96
CA LEU A 157 -5.69 6.90 9.08
C LEU A 157 -7.14 7.08 8.58
N ALA A 158 -7.32 7.70 7.40
CA ALA A 158 -8.60 7.88 6.72
C ALA A 158 -9.17 6.58 6.09
N THR A 159 -8.34 5.74 5.45
CA THR A 159 -8.80 4.43 4.94
C THR A 159 -8.98 3.42 6.06
N TYR A 160 -8.20 3.51 7.15
CA TYR A 160 -8.37 2.73 8.36
C TYR A 160 -9.66 3.09 9.10
N TRP A 161 -10.03 4.36 9.15
CA TRP A 161 -11.30 4.79 9.73
C TRP A 161 -12.52 4.42 8.87
N ARG A 162 -12.39 4.21 7.54
CA ARG A 162 -13.53 4.11 6.61
C ARG A 162 -13.70 2.77 5.86
N LEU A 163 -12.63 2.03 5.58
CA LEU A 163 -12.73 0.64 5.08
C LEU A 163 -13.08 -0.34 6.20
N PHE A 164 -12.82 0.05 7.44
CA PHE A 164 -13.03 -0.79 8.61
C PHE A 164 -14.35 -0.49 9.30
N SER A 165 -15.00 0.67 9.05
CA SER A 165 -16.21 1.07 9.76
C SER A 165 -17.49 0.93 8.92
N ASP A 166 -18.52 0.27 9.46
CA ASP A 166 -19.90 0.28 8.95
C ASP A 166 -20.59 1.68 9.07
N PHE A 167 -19.86 2.77 8.85
CA PHE A 167 -20.32 4.15 9.08
C PHE A 167 -20.54 4.90 7.75
N PRO A 168 -21.73 5.46 7.45
CA PRO A 168 -23.04 5.32 8.11
C PRO A 168 -23.79 4.08 7.64
N ARG A 169 -24.60 3.47 8.52
CA ARG A 169 -25.35 2.20 8.34
C ARG A 169 -26.20 2.07 7.06
N ASN A 170 -26.47 3.17 6.35
CA ASN A 170 -27.31 3.22 5.15
C ASN A 170 -26.62 3.77 3.89
N ALA A 171 -25.31 4.08 3.94
CA ALA A 171 -24.62 4.57 2.75
C ALA A 171 -24.19 3.41 1.85
N THR A 172 -24.85 3.27 0.71
CA THR A 172 -24.48 2.31 -0.35
C THR A 172 -23.27 2.77 -1.16
N ASN A 173 -22.99 4.08 -1.17
CA ASN A 173 -21.86 4.69 -1.83
C ASN A 173 -21.10 5.59 -0.86
N VAL A 174 -19.85 5.23 -0.57
CA VAL A 174 -18.95 6.00 0.29
C VAL A 174 -17.72 6.42 -0.51
N GLU A 175 -17.44 7.72 -0.56
CA GLU A 175 -16.18 8.22 -1.10
C GLU A 175 -15.17 8.47 0.04
N ILE A 176 -13.98 7.90 -0.09
CA ILE A 176 -12.87 8.07 0.86
C ILE A 176 -11.75 8.81 0.15
N ARG A 177 -11.19 9.84 0.78
CA ARG A 177 -9.97 10.48 0.30
C ARG A 177 -8.76 9.87 1.01
N PHE A 178 -7.71 9.59 0.25
CA PHE A 178 -6.45 9.15 0.84
C PHE A 178 -5.85 10.30 1.65
N ALA A 179 -5.38 10.02 2.86
CA ALA A 179 -4.77 11.04 3.70
C ALA A 179 -3.41 11.49 3.14
N GLN A 180 -3.01 12.70 3.50
CA GLN A 180 -1.78 13.33 2.99
C GLN A 180 -0.50 12.69 3.57
N ASP A 181 -0.64 11.98 4.69
CA ASP A 181 0.43 11.30 5.44
C ASP A 181 1.15 10.22 4.62
N ARG A 182 0.40 9.49 3.79
CA ARG A 182 0.93 8.44 2.92
C ARG A 182 0.76 8.85 1.47
N HIS A 183 1.89 8.84 0.74
CA HIS A 183 1.92 9.14 -0.70
C HIS A 183 1.30 10.50 -1.11
N MET A 184 1.29 11.49 -0.21
CA MET A 184 0.82 12.86 -0.47
C MET A 184 -0.61 12.93 -1.00
N GLY A 185 -1.54 12.16 -0.40
CA GLY A 185 -2.97 12.23 -0.74
C GLY A 185 -3.36 11.43 -1.98
N ARG A 186 -2.45 10.59 -2.50
CA ARG A 186 -2.74 9.60 -3.54
C ARG A 186 -2.52 8.22 -2.98
N GLY A 187 -3.44 7.29 -3.18
CA GLY A 187 -3.25 5.90 -2.79
C GLY A 187 -3.54 4.96 -3.93
N ASN A 188 -3.24 3.69 -3.70
CA ASN A 188 -3.51 2.59 -4.60
C ASN A 188 -4.60 1.69 -4.00
N ALA A 189 -5.42 1.12 -4.87
CA ALA A 189 -6.39 0.10 -4.53
C ALA A 189 -6.34 -1.03 -5.57
N VAL A 190 -6.53 -2.25 -5.10
CA VAL A 190 -6.77 -3.43 -5.94
C VAL A 190 -8.25 -3.80 -5.87
N TYR A 191 -8.84 -4.15 -7.01
CA TYR A 191 -10.26 -4.49 -7.14
C TYR A 191 -10.47 -6.01 -7.23
N GLY A 192 -11.72 -6.45 -7.19
CA GLY A 192 -12.10 -7.86 -7.17
C GLY A 192 -11.69 -8.65 -8.43
N ASP A 193 -11.51 -7.97 -9.56
CA ASP A 193 -10.93 -8.53 -10.79
C ASP A 193 -9.39 -8.54 -10.81
N GLY A 194 -8.74 -8.01 -9.77
CA GLY A 194 -7.28 -7.99 -9.61
C GLY A 194 -6.57 -6.81 -10.30
N HIS A 195 -7.28 -5.87 -10.93
CA HIS A 195 -6.64 -4.65 -11.43
C HIS A 195 -6.28 -3.71 -10.28
N VAL A 196 -5.24 -2.88 -10.47
CA VAL A 196 -4.80 -1.89 -9.48
C VAL A 196 -4.94 -0.50 -10.07
N GLU A 197 -5.53 0.40 -9.30
CA GLU A 197 -5.75 1.79 -9.68
C GLU A 197 -5.10 2.73 -8.65
N SER A 198 -4.46 3.81 -9.15
CA SER A 198 -3.96 4.89 -8.31
C SER A 198 -4.91 6.09 -8.37
N SER A 199 -5.47 6.50 -7.24
CA SER A 199 -6.41 7.61 -7.17
C SER A 199 -6.19 8.50 -5.94
N THR A 200 -6.76 9.70 -5.94
CA THR A 200 -6.86 10.55 -4.74
C THR A 200 -8.05 10.17 -3.88
N LYS A 201 -9.00 9.44 -4.47
CA LYS A 201 -10.25 9.05 -3.84
C LYS A 201 -10.64 7.63 -4.22
N LEU A 202 -11.30 6.95 -3.30
CA LEU A 202 -11.78 5.59 -3.46
C LEU A 202 -13.29 5.59 -3.30
N ARG A 203 -14.00 4.95 -4.22
CA ARG A 203 -15.45 4.74 -4.11
C ARG A 203 -15.70 3.32 -3.62
N LEU A 204 -16.40 3.20 -2.51
CA LEU A 204 -16.84 1.93 -1.97
C LEU A 204 -18.33 1.77 -2.23
N GLN A 205 -18.66 0.69 -2.91
CA GLN A 205 -20.03 0.24 -3.08
C GLN A 205 -20.33 -0.83 -2.03
N ARG A 206 -21.44 -0.69 -1.29
CA ARG A 206 -21.87 -1.66 -0.29
C ARG A 206 -23.12 -2.42 -0.75
N PRO A 207 -23.19 -3.74 -0.57
CA PRO A 207 -24.44 -4.47 -0.75
C PRO A 207 -25.43 -4.05 0.35
N ALA A 208 -26.67 -3.71 -0.04
CA ALA A 208 -27.72 -3.21 0.86
C ALA A 208 -28.15 -4.19 1.98
N GLN A 209 -27.67 -5.44 1.96
CA GLN A 209 -28.13 -6.53 2.84
C GLN A 209 -27.06 -7.14 3.75
N ALA A 210 -25.85 -6.59 3.83
CA ALA A 210 -24.74 -7.21 4.59
C ALA A 210 -25.02 -7.43 6.11
N PHE A 211 -26.05 -6.79 6.66
CA PHE A 211 -26.35 -6.83 8.10
C PHE A 211 -27.31 -7.96 8.54
N ARG A 212 -27.83 -8.80 7.62
CA ARG A 212 -28.69 -9.94 7.97
C ARG A 212 -27.99 -11.27 7.75
N ARG A 213 -27.19 -11.72 8.71
CA ARG A 213 -27.03 -13.12 9.15
C ARG A 213 -25.74 -13.28 9.95
N GLN A 214 -25.85 -13.13 11.26
CA GLN A 214 -25.20 -14.01 12.23
C GLN A 214 -26.20 -14.16 13.38
N ARG A 215 -27.10 -15.14 13.24
CA ARG A 215 -27.73 -15.84 14.34
C ARG A 215 -27.07 -17.20 14.42
#